data_AF-A0A932RYD4-F1
#
_entry.id   AF-A0A932RYD4-F1
#
_cell.length_a   1.000
_cell.length_b   1.000
_cell.length_c   1.000
_cell.angle_alpha   90.00
_cell.angle_beta   90.00
_cell.angle_gamma   90.00
#
_symmetry.space_group_name_H-M   'P 1'
#
loop_
_entity.id
_entity.type
_entity.pdbx_description
1 polymer ?
#
loop_
_entity_poly.entity_id
_entity_poly.type
_entity_poly.pdbx_seq_one_letter_code
_entity_poly.pdbx_strand_id
1 'polypeptide(L)'
;MGRQRRTRTGSPPTAAFGRWVAAAAIAVLVGALPAHDATAAAAAVDRPVGAAAALPGTQQPAVALCGAPRNPWGYNLCGRGSLIYAPRASTCQYFRCIANFGRSHGYMIKCVDGAFSTAGGRSGACSRHSGVLRPVYGGP
;
A
#
# COMPACT_ATOMS: atom_id res chain seq x y z
N MET A 1 6.18 62.80 23.11
CA MET A 1 7.50 63.31 22.67
C MET A 1 8.57 62.53 23.42
N GLY A 2 9.65 62.07 22.76
CA GLY A 2 10.66 61.23 23.43
C GLY A 2 11.45 60.35 22.47
N ARG A 3 12.37 60.94 21.70
CA ARG A 3 13.39 60.18 20.95
C ARG A 3 14.48 59.74 21.93
N GLN A 4 15.02 58.53 21.77
CA GLN A 4 16.49 58.36 21.69
C GLN A 4 16.86 57.23 20.72
N ARG A 5 17.88 57.48 19.92
CA ARG A 5 18.59 56.52 19.05
C ARG A 5 19.97 56.25 19.65
N ARG A 6 20.57 55.08 19.39
CA ARG A 6 22.00 54.81 19.05
C ARG A 6 22.23 53.29 19.15
N THR A 7 22.36 52.54 18.06
CA THR A 7 23.52 52.36 17.14
C THR A 7 24.75 51.66 17.76
N ARG A 8 24.96 50.41 17.37
CA ARG A 8 26.22 49.66 17.11
C ARG A 8 25.77 48.40 16.35
N THR A 9 26.14 48.05 15.11
CA THR A 9 27.31 48.32 14.23
C THR A 9 28.54 47.45 14.56
N GLY A 10 28.91 46.56 13.62
CA GLY A 10 30.00 45.55 13.69
C GLY A 10 29.46 44.14 13.98
N SER A 11 29.44 43.11 13.12
CA SER A 11 30.29 42.64 11.98
C SER A 11 31.63 41.99 12.38
N PRO A 12 32.18 41.03 11.57
CA PRO A 12 31.55 40.10 10.62
C PRO A 12 31.75 38.66 11.20
N PRO A 13 32.38 37.60 10.60
CA PRO A 13 32.76 37.28 9.22
C PRO A 13 31.78 36.34 8.48
N THR A 14 31.77 36.41 7.15
CA THR A 14 31.27 35.36 6.25
C THR A 14 32.35 34.29 6.08
N ALA A 15 32.04 33.02 6.36
CA ALA A 15 32.98 31.91 6.21
C ALA A 15 32.53 30.88 5.17
N ALA A 16 33.44 30.60 4.22
CA ALA A 16 33.56 29.39 3.41
C ALA A 16 32.33 28.90 2.60
N PHE A 17 32.32 29.27 1.32
CA PHE A 17 31.78 28.40 0.26
C PHE A 17 32.48 27.02 0.30
N GLY A 18 31.76 25.98 0.72
CA GLY A 18 32.25 24.59 0.70
C GLY A 18 31.59 23.76 -0.41
N ARG A 19 31.97 23.97 -1.67
CA ARG A 19 31.49 23.14 -2.80
C ARG A 19 32.18 21.77 -2.79
N TRP A 20 31.52 20.77 -2.21
CA TRP A 20 31.89 19.36 -2.39
C TRP A 20 30.78 18.61 -3.15
N VAL A 21 30.72 18.86 -4.46
CA VAL A 21 30.02 17.96 -5.38
C VAL A 21 31.00 16.84 -5.71
N ALA A 22 30.94 15.75 -4.95
CA ALA A 22 31.62 14.51 -5.33
C ALA A 22 30.95 13.99 -6.61
N ALA A 23 31.65 14.10 -7.73
CA ALA A 23 31.20 13.58 -9.02
C ALA A 23 31.23 12.05 -9.01
N ALA A 24 30.14 11.44 -8.51
CA ALA A 24 29.92 10.01 -8.66
C ALA A 24 29.65 9.70 -10.15
N ALA A 25 30.68 9.21 -10.84
CA ALA A 25 30.56 8.72 -12.21
C ALA A 25 29.72 7.43 -12.22
N ILE A 26 28.40 7.58 -12.36
CA ILE A 26 27.49 6.44 -12.57
C ILE A 26 27.69 5.95 -14.00
N ALA A 27 28.49 4.90 -14.16
CA ALA A 27 28.65 4.20 -15.42
C ALA A 27 27.31 3.55 -15.80
N VAL A 28 26.64 4.11 -16.80
CA VAL A 28 25.39 3.56 -17.33
C VAL A 28 25.73 2.33 -18.19
N LEU A 29 25.69 1.15 -17.56
CA LEU A 29 25.65 -0.11 -18.27
C LEU A 29 24.28 -0.24 -18.95
N VAL A 30 24.23 0.14 -20.23
CA VAL A 30 23.12 -0.17 -21.14
C VAL A 30 23.16 -1.67 -21.43
N GLY A 31 22.62 -2.46 -20.49
CA GLY A 31 22.40 -3.89 -20.69
C GLY A 31 21.41 -4.09 -21.84
N ALA A 32 21.83 -4.86 -22.86
CA ALA A 32 21.02 -5.12 -24.03
C ALA A 32 19.67 -5.73 -23.67
N LEU A 33 18.62 -5.36 -24.43
CA LEU A 33 17.34 -6.06 -24.34
C LEU A 33 17.55 -7.52 -24.75
N PRO A 34 17.28 -8.52 -23.88
CA PRO A 34 17.19 -9.87 -24.35
C PRO A 34 15.90 -9.98 -25.16
N ALA A 35 16.02 -10.20 -26.47
CA ALA A 35 14.91 -10.73 -27.24
C ALA A 35 14.52 -12.06 -26.60
N HIS A 36 13.29 -12.16 -26.08
CA HIS A 36 12.73 -13.42 -25.64
C HIS A 36 11.91 -13.98 -26.77
N ASP A 37 12.57 -14.86 -27.54
CA ASP A 37 11.98 -15.67 -28.59
C ASP A 37 10.65 -16.30 -28.16
N ALA A 38 9.63 -16.07 -28.98
CA ALA A 38 8.34 -16.72 -28.84
C ALA A 38 8.42 -18.16 -29.36
N THR A 39 8.96 -19.07 -28.56
CA THR A 39 8.84 -20.52 -28.83
C THR A 39 7.47 -21.01 -28.38
N ALA A 40 6.65 -21.41 -29.34
CA ALA A 40 5.32 -21.98 -29.09
C ALA A 40 5.38 -23.50 -28.88
N ALA A 41 4.38 -23.99 -28.14
CA ALA A 41 3.86 -25.37 -28.13
C ALA A 41 4.82 -26.51 -27.71
N ALA A 42 4.64 -26.96 -26.46
CA ALA A 42 4.65 -28.39 -26.14
C ALA A 42 3.33 -28.73 -25.43
N ALA A 43 2.53 -29.62 -26.04
CA ALA A 43 1.27 -30.06 -25.44
C ALA A 43 1.53 -30.99 -24.25
N ALA A 44 1.05 -30.61 -23.06
CA ALA A 44 1.06 -31.48 -21.89
C ALA A 44 -0.25 -32.27 -21.83
N VAL A 45 -0.12 -33.59 -21.88
CA VAL A 45 -1.22 -34.58 -21.95
C VAL A 45 -2.19 -34.44 -20.78
N ASP A 46 -3.50 -34.49 -21.07
CA ASP A 46 -4.56 -34.68 -20.08
C ASP A 46 -4.33 -35.93 -19.23
N ARG A 47 -3.85 -35.73 -18.00
CA ARG A 47 -4.06 -36.69 -16.92
C ARG A 47 -5.32 -36.28 -16.18
N PRO A 48 -6.41 -37.07 -16.20
CA PRO A 48 -7.44 -36.96 -15.19
C PRO A 48 -6.82 -37.38 -13.85
N VAL A 49 -6.23 -36.41 -13.14
CA VAL A 49 -5.95 -36.54 -11.72
C VAL A 49 -7.30 -36.77 -11.06
N GLY A 50 -7.49 -37.99 -10.56
CA GLY A 50 -8.78 -38.44 -10.03
C GLY A 50 -9.33 -37.41 -9.05
N ALA A 51 -10.64 -37.17 -9.14
CA ALA A 51 -11.34 -36.28 -8.24
C ALA A 51 -11.15 -36.78 -6.79
N ALA A 52 -10.17 -36.21 -6.10
CA ALA A 52 -10.16 -36.22 -4.65
C ALA A 52 -11.49 -35.60 -4.24
N ALA A 53 -12.35 -36.41 -3.61
CA ALA A 53 -13.65 -35.95 -3.18
C ALA A 53 -13.45 -34.73 -2.28
N ALA A 54 -13.79 -33.55 -2.80
CA ALA A 54 -13.75 -32.35 -2.02
C ALA A 54 -14.69 -32.59 -0.83
N LEU A 55 -14.13 -32.53 0.38
CA LEU A 55 -14.94 -32.36 1.59
C LEU A 55 -15.95 -31.23 1.34
N PRO A 56 -17.13 -31.23 1.97
CA PRO A 56 -18.05 -30.10 1.91
C PRO A 56 -17.41 -28.85 2.51
N GLY A 57 -16.59 -28.16 1.71
CA GLY A 57 -16.09 -26.84 2.00
C GLY A 57 -17.31 -25.96 2.06
N THR A 58 -17.74 -25.60 3.27
CA THR A 58 -18.93 -24.81 3.54
C THR A 58 -18.99 -23.66 2.55
N GLN A 59 -19.88 -23.78 1.56
CA GLN A 59 -19.90 -22.87 0.42
C GLN A 59 -20.39 -21.52 0.95
N GLN A 60 -19.39 -20.70 1.30
CA GLN A 60 -19.59 -19.49 2.09
C GLN A 60 -20.69 -18.66 1.43
N PRO A 61 -21.73 -18.22 2.16
CA PRO A 61 -22.86 -17.52 1.56
C PRO A 61 -22.38 -16.39 0.64
N ALA A 62 -23.09 -16.16 -0.46
CA ALA A 62 -22.71 -15.15 -1.44
C ALA A 62 -22.92 -13.72 -0.88
N VAL A 63 -22.04 -13.30 0.03
CA VAL A 63 -22.04 -11.97 0.65
C VAL A 63 -21.74 -10.93 -0.42
N ALA A 64 -22.52 -9.84 -0.42
CA ALA A 64 -22.22 -8.69 -1.26
C ALA A 64 -20.88 -8.06 -0.83
N LEU A 65 -19.89 -8.04 -1.72
CA LEU A 65 -18.55 -7.53 -1.41
C LEU A 65 -18.33 -6.07 -1.83
N CYS A 66 -19.21 -5.53 -2.67
CA CYS A 66 -19.19 -4.14 -3.19
C CYS A 66 -17.82 -3.70 -3.73
N GLY A 67 -17.15 -4.59 -4.48
CA GLY A 67 -15.82 -4.36 -5.05
C GLY A 67 -14.65 -4.73 -4.13
N ALA A 68 -14.89 -5.36 -2.98
CA ALA A 68 -13.84 -6.09 -2.26
C ALA A 68 -13.54 -7.43 -2.96
N PRO A 69 -12.27 -7.88 -2.99
CA PRO A 69 -11.91 -9.24 -3.39
C PRO A 69 -12.61 -10.31 -2.54
N ARG A 70 -12.92 -11.47 -3.14
CA ARG A 70 -13.43 -12.64 -2.41
C ARG A 70 -12.44 -13.04 -1.33
N ASN A 71 -12.90 -13.12 -0.08
CA ASN A 71 -12.07 -13.42 1.09
C ASN A 71 -12.87 -14.25 2.12
N PRO A 72 -12.20 -15.09 2.92
CA PRO A 72 -12.89 -16.02 3.84
C PRO A 72 -13.40 -15.38 5.15
N TRP A 73 -13.41 -14.05 5.26
CA TRP A 73 -13.78 -13.33 6.50
C TRP A 73 -14.99 -12.41 6.34
N GLY A 74 -15.59 -12.37 5.14
CA GLY A 74 -16.71 -11.47 4.85
C GLY A 74 -16.33 -9.99 4.92
N TYR A 75 -15.07 -9.65 4.61
CA TYR A 75 -14.64 -8.26 4.50
C TYR A 75 -15.21 -7.65 3.22
N ASN A 76 -15.91 -6.52 3.34
CA ASN A 76 -16.67 -5.87 2.28
C ASN A 76 -16.35 -4.35 2.19
N LEU A 77 -16.77 -3.73 1.09
CA LEU A 77 -16.68 -2.28 0.84
C LEU A 77 -18.06 -1.61 0.71
N CYS A 78 -19.10 -2.20 1.29
CA CYS A 78 -20.51 -1.85 1.12
C CYS A 78 -21.00 -0.69 2.00
N GLY A 79 -20.20 -0.20 2.94
CA GLY A 79 -20.66 0.81 3.92
C GLY A 79 -21.51 0.23 5.05
N ARG A 80 -21.52 -1.10 5.24
CA ARG A 80 -22.39 -1.83 6.18
C ARG A 80 -21.60 -2.90 6.93
N GLY A 81 -22.05 -3.20 8.15
CA GLY A 81 -21.34 -4.09 9.08
C GLY A 81 -20.39 -3.31 10.00
N SER A 82 -19.46 -4.02 10.63
CA SER A 82 -18.57 -3.47 11.66
C SER A 82 -17.21 -3.07 11.12
N LEU A 83 -16.63 -1.99 11.64
CA LEU A 83 -15.26 -1.58 11.29
C LEU A 83 -14.23 -2.62 11.79
N ILE A 84 -13.24 -2.94 10.95
CA ILE A 84 -12.25 -3.97 11.24
C ILE A 84 -11.00 -3.35 11.89
N TYR A 85 -10.89 -3.39 13.21
CA TYR A 85 -9.72 -2.88 13.95
C TYR A 85 -8.56 -3.88 14.04
N ALA A 86 -8.84 -5.18 13.94
CA ALA A 86 -7.85 -6.25 13.97
C ALA A 86 -8.02 -7.16 12.73
N PRO A 87 -7.53 -6.73 11.55
CA PRO A 87 -7.52 -7.59 10.37
C PRO A 87 -6.58 -8.78 10.58
N ARG A 88 -6.94 -9.93 10.01
CA ARG A 88 -6.14 -11.17 10.15
C ARG A 88 -4.81 -11.05 9.41
N ALA A 89 -3.77 -11.75 9.88
CA ALA A 89 -2.42 -11.69 9.30
C ALA A 89 -2.39 -12.02 7.78
N SER A 90 -3.23 -12.96 7.33
CA SER A 90 -3.38 -13.35 5.92
C SER A 90 -4.20 -12.38 5.06
N THR A 91 -4.67 -11.24 5.60
CA THR A 91 -5.48 -10.26 4.84
C THR A 91 -4.77 -9.79 3.56
N CYS A 92 -3.45 -9.61 3.62
CA CYS A 92 -2.65 -9.13 2.49
C CYS A 92 -2.46 -10.15 1.35
N GLN A 93 -2.97 -11.38 1.50
CA GLN A 93 -3.05 -12.37 0.41
C GLN A 93 -4.23 -12.08 -0.53
N TYR A 94 -5.27 -11.39 -0.02
CA TYR A 94 -6.50 -11.07 -0.77
C TYR A 94 -6.60 -9.57 -1.11
N PHE A 95 -5.94 -8.71 -0.34
CA PHE A 95 -5.99 -7.25 -0.47
C PHE A 95 -4.59 -6.69 -0.69
N ARG A 96 -4.42 -5.74 -1.63
CA ARG A 96 -3.14 -5.05 -1.85
C ARG A 96 -2.83 -4.11 -0.68
N CYS A 97 -2.18 -4.66 0.35
CA CYS A 97 -1.75 -3.91 1.53
C CYS A 97 -0.62 -2.92 1.22
N ILE A 98 -0.57 -1.82 1.98
CA ILE A 98 0.64 -1.00 2.10
C ILE A 98 1.70 -1.73 2.93
N ALA A 99 2.98 -1.36 2.78
CA ALA A 99 4.11 -2.01 3.49
C ALA A 99 4.00 -1.99 5.03
N ASN A 100 3.29 -1.00 5.59
CA ASN A 100 3.07 -0.84 7.04
C ASN A 100 1.67 -1.28 7.51
N PHE A 101 1.00 -2.15 6.75
CA PHE A 101 -0.31 -2.71 7.16
C PHE A 101 -0.20 -3.45 8.49
N GLY A 102 -1.22 -3.34 9.35
CA GLY A 102 -1.24 -3.94 10.69
C GLY A 102 -0.40 -3.20 11.75
N ARG A 103 0.51 -2.30 11.35
CA ARG A 103 1.33 -1.50 12.29
C ARG A 103 0.63 -0.25 12.83
N SER A 104 -0.59 0.05 12.38
CA SER A 104 -1.41 1.17 12.85
C SER A 104 -2.62 0.69 13.64
N HIS A 105 -2.94 1.41 14.72
CA HIS A 105 -4.07 1.15 15.64
C HIS A 105 -5.42 1.71 15.16
N GLY A 106 -5.59 1.91 13.85
CA GLY A 106 -6.86 2.34 13.26
C GLY A 106 -7.65 1.15 12.71
N TYR A 107 -8.83 1.42 12.16
CA TYR A 107 -9.57 0.41 11.41
C TYR A 107 -9.02 0.24 9.98
N MET A 108 -9.35 -0.89 9.35
CA MET A 108 -8.99 -1.20 7.98
C MET A 108 -9.73 -0.28 6.99
N ILE A 109 -8.98 0.34 6.09
CA ILE A 109 -9.49 1.29 5.09
C ILE A 109 -8.86 1.00 3.71
N LYS A 110 -9.56 1.41 2.66
CA LYS A 110 -9.06 1.46 1.28
C LYS A 110 -8.60 2.89 0.98
N CYS A 111 -7.39 3.05 0.47
CA CYS A 111 -6.85 4.30 -0.06
C CYS A 111 -7.38 4.59 -1.47
N VAL A 112 -7.26 5.84 -1.95
CA VAL A 112 -7.69 6.24 -3.29
C VAL A 112 -6.92 5.51 -4.39
N ASP A 113 -5.62 5.27 -4.20
CA ASP A 113 -4.80 4.46 -5.12
C ASP A 113 -5.20 2.97 -5.17
N GLY A 114 -6.16 2.53 -4.34
CA GLY A 114 -6.62 1.15 -4.23
C GLY A 114 -5.83 0.26 -3.27
N ALA A 115 -4.80 0.76 -2.59
CA ALA A 115 -4.12 0.05 -1.52
C ALA A 115 -4.95 -0.01 -0.23
N PHE A 116 -4.58 -0.91 0.69
CA PHE A 116 -5.27 -1.10 1.97
C PHE A 116 -4.34 -0.82 3.15
N SER A 117 -4.89 -0.21 4.21
CA SER A 117 -4.16 0.24 5.40
C SER A 117 -4.97 0.04 6.68
N THR A 118 -4.32 -0.05 7.84
CA THR A 118 -4.97 -0.05 9.17
C THR A 118 -4.87 1.31 9.87
N ALA A 119 -4.72 2.38 9.10
CA ALA A 119 -4.65 3.75 9.62
C ALA A 119 -6.02 4.46 9.72
N GLY A 120 -7.14 3.75 9.53
CA GLY A 120 -8.48 4.34 9.56
C GLY A 120 -8.78 5.14 10.82
N GLY A 121 -9.40 6.31 10.66
CA GLY A 121 -9.70 7.24 11.75
C GLY A 121 -8.51 8.04 12.27
N ARG A 122 -7.30 7.89 11.70
CA ARG A 122 -6.10 8.64 12.11
C ARG A 122 -5.79 9.78 11.14
N SER A 123 -5.30 10.90 11.67
CA SER A 123 -4.75 12.00 10.86
C SER A 123 -3.63 11.51 9.94
N GLY A 124 -3.63 11.93 8.67
CA GLY A 124 -2.63 11.53 7.69
C GLY A 124 -2.78 10.09 7.14
N ALA A 125 -3.88 9.39 7.43
CA ALA A 125 -4.19 8.10 6.81
C ALA A 125 -4.17 8.18 5.28
N CYS A 126 -3.51 7.23 4.62
CA CYS A 126 -3.28 7.23 3.17
C CYS A 126 -2.65 8.51 2.58
N SER A 127 -1.96 9.34 3.37
CA SER A 127 -1.29 10.56 2.87
C SER A 127 -0.31 10.30 1.71
N ARG A 128 0.36 9.15 1.71
CA ARG A 128 1.24 8.67 0.62
C ARG A 128 0.51 7.88 -0.49
N HIS A 129 -0.81 7.77 -0.41
CA HIS A 129 -1.67 6.93 -1.24
C HIS A 129 -2.95 7.69 -1.69
N SER A 130 -2.79 9.00 -1.93
CA SER A 130 -3.84 9.92 -2.41
C SER A 130 -5.07 10.07 -1.50
N GLY A 131 -4.94 9.77 -0.21
CA GLY A 131 -6.00 9.93 0.79
C GLY A 131 -6.87 8.68 0.99
N VAL A 132 -7.75 8.74 1.99
CA VAL A 132 -8.67 7.65 2.33
C VAL A 132 -9.85 7.68 1.36
N LEU A 133 -10.16 6.53 0.74
CA LEU A 133 -11.32 6.41 -0.15
C LEU A 133 -12.58 5.98 0.62
N ARG A 134 -12.48 4.94 1.45
CA ARG A 134 -13.58 4.42 2.28
C ARG A 134 -13.11 3.40 3.32
N PRO A 135 -13.90 3.11 4.37
CA PRO A 135 -13.63 1.99 5.28
C PRO A 135 -13.85 0.61 4.64
N VAL A 136 -13.21 -0.39 5.25
CA VAL A 136 -13.52 -1.81 5.04
C VAL A 136 -14.31 -2.30 6.25
N TYR A 137 -15.37 -3.06 5.99
CA TYR A 137 -16.30 -3.55 7.00
C TYR A 137 -16.29 -5.08 7.03
N GLY A 138 -16.58 -5.67 8.18
CA GLY A 138 -16.83 -7.10 8.34
C GLY A 138 -18.32 -7.37 8.58
N GLY A 139 -18.84 -8.42 7.93
CA GLY A 139 -20.25 -8.83 8.02
C GLY A 139 -21.03 -8.58 6.71
N PRO A 140 -22.33 -8.92 6.69
CA PRO A 140 -23.23 -8.70 5.56
C PRO A 140 -23.72 -7.24 5.40
#